data_AF-A0A034WRJ7-F1
#
_entry.id   AF-A0A034WRJ7-F1
#
_cell.length_a   1.000
_cell.length_b   1.000
_cell.length_c   1.000
_cell.angle_alpha   90.00
_cell.angle_beta   90.00
_cell.angle_gamma   90.00
#
_symmetry.space_group_name_H-M   'P 1'
#
loop_
_entity.id
_entity.type
_entity.pdbx_description
1 polymer ?
#
loop_
_entity_poly.entity_id
_entity_poly.type
_entity_poly.pdbx_seq_one_letter_code
_entity_poly.pdbx_strand_id
1 'polypeptide(L)'
;MKIRKNHQRKRYRYNVNRKTMRKTRESTGKIKDPEMKKLWIETKRNKNFHEMGLSSDPNKTVPIPNFKQHRLKSVKIVNGFIEEEIDDEELNEKIIDRPRGYVIEQLEADAAAPREKLLRLPKNSIDHLSYFLDKYKFNYKDMVTDRRNYLQWTWKQFRMKIKKFMSIPEQFDEYLKQRNLKPGVKPAWEEYDSDSEWK
;
A
#
# COMPACT_ATOMS: atom_id res chain seq x y z
N MET A 1 -46.83 30.56 0.88
CA MET A 1 -45.73 31.27 1.58
C MET A 1 -44.41 31.01 0.87
N LYS A 2 -43.76 32.03 0.28
CA LYS A 2 -42.50 31.86 -0.48
C LYS A 2 -41.33 31.88 0.51
N ILE A 3 -40.66 30.74 0.71
CA ILE A 3 -39.50 30.62 1.61
C ILE A 3 -38.35 31.45 1.03
N ARG A 4 -38.02 32.57 1.68
CA ARG A 4 -36.85 33.40 1.32
C ARG A 4 -35.59 32.59 1.62
N LYS A 5 -34.86 32.17 0.59
CA LYS A 5 -33.52 31.57 0.74
C LYS A 5 -32.61 32.60 1.40
N ASN A 6 -32.26 32.37 2.67
CA ASN A 6 -31.33 33.22 3.40
C ASN A 6 -29.94 33.01 2.80
N HIS A 7 -29.48 33.93 1.94
CA HIS A 7 -28.11 33.89 1.42
C HIS A 7 -27.17 34.13 2.61
N GLN A 8 -26.57 33.06 3.13
CA GLN A 8 -25.54 33.16 4.14
C GLN A 8 -24.44 34.10 3.60
N ARG A 9 -24.30 35.29 4.22
CA ARG A 9 -23.30 36.28 3.81
C ARG A 9 -21.93 35.62 3.89
N LYS A 10 -21.23 35.54 2.76
CA LYS A 10 -19.85 35.03 2.70
C LYS A 10 -18.94 35.97 3.49
N ARG A 11 -18.76 35.73 4.80
CA ARG A 11 -17.85 36.50 5.65
C ARG A 11 -16.41 36.26 5.19
N TYR A 12 -15.65 37.34 5.03
CA TYR A 12 -14.22 37.25 4.74
C TYR A 12 -13.49 36.65 5.94
N ARG A 13 -12.84 35.49 5.76
CA ARG A 13 -12.02 34.86 6.79
C ARG A 13 -10.60 35.43 6.70
N TYR A 14 -10.22 36.27 7.65
CA TYR A 14 -8.90 36.92 7.69
C TYR A 14 -7.74 35.92 7.83
N ASN A 15 -7.97 34.78 8.47
CA ASN A 15 -6.96 33.75 8.68
C ASN A 15 -6.66 32.90 7.44
N VAL A 16 -7.43 33.08 6.35
CA VAL A 16 -7.32 32.27 5.14
C VAL A 16 -6.68 33.11 4.04
N ASN A 17 -5.44 32.80 3.68
CA ASN A 17 -4.81 33.39 2.53
C ASN A 17 -5.45 32.84 1.24
N ARG A 18 -6.35 33.63 0.64
CA ARG A 18 -7.09 33.22 -0.57
C ARG A 18 -6.19 33.02 -1.78
N LYS A 19 -5.04 33.71 -1.85
CA LYS A 19 -4.07 33.55 -2.95
C LYS A 19 -3.41 32.18 -2.88
N THR A 20 -3.00 31.72 -1.69
CA THR A 20 -2.43 30.37 -1.52
C THR A 20 -3.48 29.30 -1.74
N MET A 21 -4.70 29.47 -1.20
CA MET A 21 -5.83 28.57 -1.46
C MET A 21 -6.18 28.45 -2.94
N ARG A 22 -6.08 29.55 -3.70
CA ARG A 22 -6.30 29.51 -5.15
C ARG A 22 -5.20 28.69 -5.83
N LYS A 23 -3.94 28.95 -5.49
CA LYS A 23 -2.79 28.20 -6.02
C LYS A 23 -2.88 26.71 -5.71
N THR A 24 -3.27 26.33 -4.49
CA THR A 24 -3.43 24.91 -4.12
C THR A 24 -4.60 24.24 -4.84
N ARG A 25 -5.69 24.96 -5.08
CA ARG A 25 -6.86 24.44 -5.82
C ARG A 25 -6.66 24.37 -7.33
N GLU A 26 -5.82 25.23 -7.89
CA GLU A 26 -5.44 25.21 -9.30
C GLU A 26 -4.29 24.23 -9.58
N SER A 27 -3.48 23.91 -8.57
CA SER A 27 -2.39 22.96 -8.71
C SER A 27 -2.90 21.52 -8.83
N THR A 28 -2.49 20.87 -9.92
CA THR A 28 -2.71 19.44 -10.17
C THR A 28 -1.72 18.54 -9.41
N GLY A 29 -0.76 19.13 -8.68
CA GLY A 29 0.33 18.41 -8.00
C GLY A 29 1.40 17.88 -8.95
N LYS A 30 2.35 17.09 -8.42
CA LYS A 30 3.39 16.40 -9.21
C LYS A 30 2.98 14.95 -9.45
N ILE A 31 2.81 14.59 -10.72
CA ILE A 31 2.59 13.20 -11.15
C ILE A 31 3.91 12.44 -11.01
N LYS A 32 3.89 11.32 -10.29
CA LYS A 32 5.08 10.48 -10.02
C LYS A 32 5.38 9.52 -11.17
N ASP A 33 4.34 8.88 -11.72
CA ASP A 33 4.52 7.90 -12.79
C ASP A 33 4.91 8.57 -14.11
N PRO A 34 5.97 8.08 -14.78
CA PRO A 34 6.50 8.72 -15.97
C PRO A 34 5.55 8.60 -17.17
N GLU A 35 4.90 7.44 -17.34
CA GLU A 35 3.99 7.15 -18.45
C GLU A 35 2.75 8.06 -18.38
N MET A 36 2.12 8.10 -17.21
CA MET A 36 1.00 8.99 -16.92
C MET A 36 1.36 10.46 -17.13
N LYS A 37 2.55 10.87 -16.68
CA LYS A 37 3.02 12.25 -16.84
C LYS A 37 3.21 12.62 -18.31
N LYS A 38 3.71 11.69 -19.13
CA LYS A 38 3.95 11.92 -20.57
C LYS A 38 2.65 12.20 -21.33
N LEU A 39 1.56 11.59 -20.91
CA LEU A 39 0.27 11.65 -21.58
C LEU A 39 -0.70 12.65 -20.95
N TRP A 40 -0.29 13.32 -19.88
CA TRP A 40 -1.12 14.27 -19.16
C TRP A 40 -1.29 15.58 -19.95
N ILE A 41 -2.54 15.97 -20.20
CA ILE A 41 -2.89 17.24 -20.83
C ILE A 41 -3.44 18.18 -19.76
N GLU A 42 -2.77 19.29 -19.48
CA GLU A 42 -3.14 20.19 -18.37
C GLU A 42 -4.56 20.77 -18.49
N THR A 43 -5.03 21.01 -19.71
CA THR A 43 -6.36 21.54 -19.99
C THR A 43 -7.48 20.53 -19.66
N LYS A 44 -7.20 19.24 -19.77
CA LYS A 44 -8.15 18.15 -19.55
C LYS A 44 -7.96 17.61 -18.14
N ARG A 45 -8.85 17.94 -17.19
CA ARG A 45 -8.76 17.40 -15.81
C ARG A 45 -9.25 15.95 -15.75
N ASN A 46 -10.51 15.73 -15.38
CA ASN A 46 -11.08 14.39 -15.20
C ASN A 46 -11.13 13.58 -16.50
N LYS A 47 -11.19 14.26 -17.66
CA LYS A 47 -11.12 13.63 -18.98
C LYS A 47 -9.80 12.88 -19.19
N ASN A 48 -8.70 13.30 -18.55
CA ASN A 48 -7.44 12.60 -18.70
C ASN A 48 -7.52 11.17 -18.20
N PHE A 49 -8.02 10.99 -16.98
CA PHE A 49 -8.20 9.67 -16.38
C PHE A 49 -9.12 8.79 -17.24
N HIS A 50 -10.27 9.31 -17.67
CA HIS A 50 -11.21 8.54 -18.47
C HIS A 50 -10.63 8.11 -19.83
N GLU A 51 -9.95 9.02 -20.55
CA GLU A 51 -9.30 8.72 -21.82
C GLU A 51 -8.15 7.69 -21.67
N MET A 52 -7.51 7.64 -20.50
CA MET A 52 -6.47 6.65 -20.15
C MET A 52 -7.06 5.36 -19.55
N GLY A 53 -8.39 5.28 -19.39
CA GLY A 53 -9.08 4.14 -18.77
C GLY A 53 -8.97 4.04 -17.25
N LEU A 54 -8.53 5.13 -16.59
CA LEU A 54 -8.44 5.24 -15.14
C LEU A 54 -9.69 5.91 -14.54
N SER A 55 -9.93 5.60 -13.26
CA SER A 55 -10.98 6.24 -12.48
C SER A 55 -10.48 7.51 -11.78
N SER A 56 -11.26 8.59 -11.89
CA SER A 56 -11.02 9.80 -11.08
C SER A 56 -11.55 9.67 -9.64
N ASP A 57 -12.53 8.80 -9.40
CA ASP A 57 -13.14 8.58 -8.09
C ASP A 57 -13.45 7.09 -7.92
N PRO A 58 -12.60 6.35 -7.18
CA PRO A 58 -12.71 4.90 -7.08
C PRO A 58 -14.03 4.47 -6.44
N ASN A 59 -14.61 5.28 -5.54
CA ASN A 59 -15.86 4.94 -4.86
C ASN A 59 -17.07 4.98 -5.80
N LYS A 60 -16.96 5.70 -6.93
CA LYS A 60 -18.01 5.74 -7.96
C LYS A 60 -17.86 4.60 -8.96
N THR A 61 -16.63 4.26 -9.33
CA THR A 61 -16.36 3.19 -10.30
C THR A 61 -16.44 1.80 -9.68
N VAL A 62 -16.03 1.66 -8.43
CA VAL A 62 -16.12 0.41 -7.65
C VAL A 62 -16.92 0.72 -6.38
N PRO A 63 -18.27 0.80 -6.49
CA PRO A 63 -19.10 1.12 -5.35
C PRO A 63 -19.03 0.01 -4.30
N ILE A 64 -18.90 0.39 -3.03
CA ILE A 64 -18.99 -0.57 -1.92
C ILE A 64 -20.41 -1.14 -1.92
N PRO A 65 -20.59 -2.48 -1.95
CA PRO A 65 -21.90 -3.09 -1.94
C PRO A 65 -22.71 -2.65 -0.73
N ASN A 66 -23.82 -1.95 -0.97
CA ASN A 66 -24.75 -1.55 0.09
C ASN A 66 -25.94 -2.50 0.06
N PHE A 67 -25.91 -3.52 0.93
CA PHE A 67 -26.94 -4.56 1.00
C PHE A 67 -28.38 -4.01 1.06
N LYS A 68 -28.61 -2.86 1.72
CA LYS A 68 -29.94 -2.23 1.74
C LYS A 68 -30.34 -1.65 0.38
N GLN A 69 -29.40 -1.04 -0.35
CA GLN A 69 -29.65 -0.54 -1.69
C GLN A 69 -29.81 -1.67 -2.71
N HIS A 70 -29.03 -2.75 -2.60
CA HIS A 70 -29.19 -3.94 -3.45
C HIS A 70 -30.56 -4.60 -3.23
N ARG A 71 -31.03 -4.73 -1.98
CA ARG A 71 -32.40 -5.22 -1.68
C ARG A 71 -33.51 -4.32 -2.17
N LEU A 72 -33.31 -3.01 -2.20
CA LEU A 72 -34.29 -2.07 -2.77
C LEU A 72 -34.27 -2.10 -4.30
N LYS A 73 -33.10 -2.26 -4.93
CA LYS A 73 -32.94 -2.41 -6.38
C LYS A 73 -33.57 -3.71 -6.89
N SER A 74 -33.40 -4.83 -6.18
CA SER A 74 -34.07 -6.09 -6.52
C SER A 74 -35.60 -6.05 -6.40
N VAL A 75 -36.14 -5.00 -5.76
CA VAL A 75 -37.60 -4.79 -5.56
C VAL A 75 -38.11 -3.62 -6.41
N LYS A 76 -37.26 -2.93 -7.17
CA LYS A 76 -37.69 -1.85 -8.08
C LYS A 76 -38.36 -2.44 -9.32
N ILE A 77 -39.60 -2.87 -9.16
CA ILE A 77 -40.56 -3.01 -10.24
C ILE A 77 -41.11 -1.60 -10.49
N VAL A 78 -40.66 -0.94 -11.55
CA VAL A 78 -41.26 0.31 -12.01
C VAL A 78 -42.00 -0.02 -13.31
N ASN A 79 -43.33 0.11 -13.29
CA ASN A 79 -44.21 -0.06 -14.45
C ASN A 79 -44.15 -1.43 -15.18
N GLY A 80 -43.84 -2.51 -14.48
CA GLY A 80 -43.99 -3.88 -15.03
C GLY A 80 -42.89 -4.34 -16.01
N PHE A 81 -41.83 -3.54 -16.22
CA PHE A 81 -40.65 -3.96 -16.95
C PHE A 81 -39.44 -4.07 -16.01
N ILE A 82 -38.68 -5.15 -16.19
CA ILE A 82 -37.35 -5.33 -15.59
C ILE A 82 -36.42 -4.41 -16.40
N GLU A 83 -35.76 -3.45 -15.76
CA GLU A 83 -34.62 -2.77 -16.41
C GLU A 83 -33.61 -3.87 -16.74
N GLU A 84 -33.40 -4.14 -18.03
CA GLU A 84 -32.31 -5.01 -18.49
C GLU A 84 -31.00 -4.46 -17.90
N GLU A 85 -30.31 -5.30 -17.15
CA GLU A 85 -28.95 -5.03 -16.73
C GLU A 85 -28.15 -4.78 -18.02
N ILE A 86 -27.45 -3.64 -18.09
CA ILE A 86 -26.58 -3.34 -19.23
C ILE A 86 -25.65 -4.55 -19.38
N ASP A 87 -25.75 -5.25 -20.50
CA ASP A 87 -24.99 -6.47 -20.75
C ASP A 87 -23.49 -6.17 -20.59
N ASP A 88 -22.76 -7.08 -19.92
CA ASP A 88 -21.31 -6.96 -19.69
C ASP A 88 -20.52 -6.78 -21.00
N GLU A 89 -21.08 -7.26 -22.11
CA GLU A 89 -20.56 -7.11 -23.47
C GLU A 89 -20.57 -5.64 -23.94
N GLU A 90 -21.66 -4.90 -23.71
CA GLU A 90 -21.78 -3.48 -24.11
C GLU A 90 -20.89 -2.56 -23.26
N LEU A 91 -20.59 -2.98 -22.02
CA LEU A 91 -19.61 -2.31 -21.17
C LEU A 91 -18.17 -2.56 -21.65
N ASN A 92 -17.87 -3.77 -22.13
CA ASN A 92 -16.58 -4.13 -22.69
C ASN A 92 -16.29 -3.39 -24.00
N GLU A 93 -17.28 -3.17 -24.87
CA GLU A 93 -17.08 -2.39 -26.10
C GLU A 93 -16.70 -0.93 -25.82
N LYS A 94 -17.34 -0.29 -24.83
CA LYS A 94 -17.03 1.09 -24.40
C LYS A 94 -15.63 1.23 -23.77
N ILE A 95 -15.05 0.13 -23.28
CA ILE A 95 -13.69 0.09 -22.73
C ILE A 95 -12.63 0.15 -23.84
N ILE A 96 -12.92 -0.42 -25.01
CA ILE A 96 -11.98 -0.59 -26.14
C ILE A 96 -11.82 0.73 -26.92
N ASP A 97 -12.85 1.55 -27.03
CA ASP A 97 -12.83 2.82 -27.81
C ASP A 97 -12.15 4.01 -27.08
N ARG A 98 -11.24 3.74 -26.14
CA ARG A 98 -10.56 4.81 -25.37
C ARG A 98 -9.28 5.25 -26.08
N PRO A 99 -9.13 6.55 -26.43
CA PRO A 99 -8.04 7.03 -27.29
C PRO A 99 -6.64 6.91 -26.67
N ARG A 100 -6.52 6.68 -25.35
CA ARG A 100 -5.25 6.41 -24.65
C ARG A 100 -5.33 5.17 -23.76
N GLY A 101 -6.10 4.16 -24.16
CA GLY A 101 -6.30 2.93 -23.38
C GLY A 101 -5.03 2.10 -23.15
N TYR A 102 -4.02 2.20 -24.02
CA TYR A 102 -2.73 1.47 -23.92
C TYR A 102 -1.94 1.76 -22.64
N VAL A 103 -2.28 2.84 -21.92
CA VAL A 103 -1.66 3.18 -20.62
C VAL A 103 -1.95 2.11 -19.58
N ILE A 104 -3.12 1.47 -19.64
CA ILE A 104 -3.47 0.40 -18.70
C ILE A 104 -2.50 -0.78 -18.87
N GLU A 105 -2.26 -1.21 -20.11
CA GLU A 105 -1.36 -2.33 -20.40
C GLU A 105 0.06 -2.07 -19.91
N GLN A 106 0.57 -0.84 -20.10
CA GLN A 106 1.89 -0.45 -19.61
C GLN A 106 1.96 -0.45 -18.07
N LEU A 107 0.95 0.10 -17.41
CA LEU A 107 0.86 0.12 -15.95
C LEU A 107 0.71 -1.30 -15.36
N GLU A 108 -0.05 -2.18 -16.01
CA GLU A 108 -0.18 -3.57 -15.62
C GLU A 108 1.14 -4.33 -15.77
N ALA A 109 1.87 -4.09 -16.86
CA ALA A 109 3.20 -4.66 -17.07
C ALA A 109 4.22 -4.17 -16.01
N ASP A 110 4.26 -2.88 -15.68
CA ASP A 110 5.12 -2.33 -14.62
C ASP A 110 4.73 -2.80 -13.21
N ALA A 111 3.43 -3.06 -12.99
CA ALA A 111 2.95 -3.63 -11.74
C ALA A 111 3.31 -5.11 -11.59
N ALA A 112 3.28 -5.87 -12.69
CA ALA A 112 3.64 -7.29 -12.71
C ALA A 112 5.16 -7.53 -12.65
N ALA A 113 5.97 -6.56 -13.07
CA ALA A 113 7.42 -6.66 -13.05
C ALA A 113 7.96 -6.95 -11.64
N PRO A 114 8.86 -7.94 -11.47
CA PRO A 114 9.41 -8.27 -10.16
C PRO A 114 10.28 -7.12 -9.64
N ARG A 115 9.94 -6.60 -8.46
CA ARG A 115 10.70 -5.52 -7.81
C ARG A 115 11.69 -6.08 -6.80
N GLU A 116 12.89 -5.50 -6.78
CA GLU A 116 13.92 -5.86 -5.82
C GLU A 116 13.50 -5.50 -4.38
N LYS A 117 13.82 -6.38 -3.43
CA LYS A 117 13.57 -6.14 -2.01
C LYS A 117 14.67 -5.25 -1.42
N LEU A 118 14.45 -3.93 -1.42
CA LEU A 118 15.35 -2.92 -0.84
C LEU A 118 15.32 -2.84 0.70
N LEU A 119 14.67 -3.79 1.36
CA LEU A 119 14.57 -3.79 2.82
C LEU A 119 15.95 -4.00 3.45
N ARG A 120 16.38 -3.05 4.27
CA ARG A 120 17.61 -3.13 5.07
C ARG A 120 17.28 -2.83 6.54
N LEU A 121 17.91 -3.56 7.45
CA LEU A 121 17.85 -3.25 8.88
C LEU A 121 18.82 -2.11 9.21
N PRO A 122 18.49 -1.25 10.19
CA PRO A 122 19.40 -0.19 10.63
C PRO A 122 20.60 -0.79 11.38
N LYS A 123 21.77 -0.15 11.28
CA LYS A 123 23.04 -0.64 11.85
C LYS A 123 22.94 -1.00 13.34
N ASN A 124 22.32 -0.15 14.16
CA ASN A 124 22.14 -0.43 15.59
C ASN A 124 21.32 -1.70 15.85
N SER A 125 20.34 -2.01 15.00
CA SER A 125 19.59 -3.28 15.12
C SER A 125 20.44 -4.48 14.72
N ILE A 126 21.31 -4.32 13.73
CA ILE A 126 22.26 -5.38 13.31
C ILE A 126 23.25 -5.64 14.46
N ASP A 127 23.88 -4.61 15.01
CA ASP A 127 24.85 -4.72 16.12
C ASP A 127 24.22 -5.35 17.38
N HIS A 128 22.94 -5.07 17.62
CA HIS A 128 22.20 -5.64 18.72
C HIS A 128 21.87 -7.11 18.48
N LEU A 129 21.39 -7.46 17.27
CA LEU A 129 21.05 -8.84 16.91
C LEU A 129 22.30 -9.72 16.79
N SER A 130 23.41 -9.19 16.25
CA SER A 130 24.68 -9.90 16.16
C SER A 130 25.24 -10.25 17.54
N TYR A 131 25.13 -9.34 18.51
CA TYR A 131 25.50 -9.63 19.91
C TYR A 131 24.73 -10.84 20.46
N PHE A 132 23.42 -10.88 20.27
CA PHE A 132 22.60 -11.98 20.77
C PHE A 132 22.87 -13.29 20.04
N LEU A 133 23.07 -13.25 18.71
CA LEU A 133 23.42 -14.42 17.93
C LEU A 133 24.79 -14.98 18.33
N ASP A 134 25.79 -14.13 18.57
CA ASP A 134 27.12 -14.54 19.00
C ASP A 134 27.09 -15.21 20.39
N LYS A 135 26.28 -14.68 21.31
CA LYS A 135 26.24 -15.15 22.70
C LYS A 135 25.30 -16.34 22.93
N TYR A 136 24.09 -16.29 22.36
CA TYR A 136 22.98 -17.22 22.66
C TYR A 136 22.52 -18.04 21.45
N LYS A 137 23.07 -17.79 20.25
CA LYS A 137 22.68 -18.50 19.02
C LYS A 137 21.17 -18.41 18.76
N PHE A 138 20.43 -19.53 18.79
CA PHE A 138 18.95 -19.55 18.67
C PHE A 138 18.21 -19.84 19.98
N ASN A 139 18.88 -19.72 21.13
CA ASN A 139 18.20 -19.74 22.42
C ASN A 139 17.56 -18.37 22.70
N TYR A 140 16.29 -18.21 22.32
CA TYR A 140 15.57 -16.94 22.46
C TYR A 140 15.17 -16.63 23.91
N LYS A 141 15.04 -17.63 24.77
CA LYS A 141 14.64 -17.46 26.17
C LYS A 141 15.78 -16.81 26.96
N ASP A 142 17.00 -17.27 26.75
CA ASP A 142 18.17 -16.66 27.38
C ASP A 142 18.39 -15.21 26.89
N MET A 143 18.12 -14.92 25.61
CA MET A 143 18.15 -13.55 25.08
C MET A 143 17.20 -12.60 25.80
N VAL A 144 16.03 -13.10 26.26
CA VAL A 144 15.08 -12.28 27.02
C VAL A 144 15.65 -11.91 28.38
N THR A 145 16.31 -12.86 29.04
CA THR A 145 16.89 -12.67 30.38
C THR A 145 18.17 -11.83 30.40
N ASP A 146 18.81 -11.66 29.25
CA ASP A 146 20.06 -10.92 29.16
C ASP A 146 19.89 -9.43 29.50
N ARG A 147 20.84 -8.90 30.27
CA ARG A 147 20.84 -7.50 30.72
C ARG A 147 20.86 -6.47 29.59
N ARG A 148 21.40 -6.84 28.42
CA ARG A 148 21.46 -5.97 27.24
C ARG A 148 20.12 -5.89 26.52
N ASN A 149 19.12 -6.70 26.87
CA ASN A 149 17.74 -6.56 26.39
C ASN A 149 17.01 -5.36 27.04
N TYR A 150 17.55 -4.16 26.90
CA TYR A 150 16.96 -2.93 27.46
C TYR A 150 15.61 -2.57 26.82
N LEU A 151 15.36 -3.05 25.59
CA LEU A 151 14.08 -2.86 24.89
C LEU A 151 13.00 -3.86 25.32
N GLN A 152 13.31 -4.72 26.29
CA GLN A 152 12.38 -5.70 26.86
C GLN A 152 11.69 -6.54 25.79
N TRP A 153 12.45 -6.97 24.77
CA TRP A 153 11.90 -7.81 23.73
C TRP A 153 11.52 -9.17 24.29
N THR A 154 10.36 -9.65 23.84
CA THR A 154 9.91 -11.02 24.11
C THR A 154 10.64 -12.00 23.22
N TRP A 155 10.70 -13.26 23.61
CA TRP A 155 11.35 -14.32 22.82
C TRP A 155 10.75 -14.43 21.40
N LYS A 156 9.43 -14.21 21.24
CA LYS A 156 8.74 -14.17 19.93
C LYS A 156 9.28 -13.03 19.07
N GLN A 157 9.51 -11.87 19.67
CA GLN A 157 10.08 -10.72 18.96
C GLN A 157 11.54 -10.96 18.56
N PHE A 158 12.36 -11.54 19.44
CA PHE A 158 13.72 -11.96 19.08
C PHE A 158 13.71 -12.91 17.89
N ARG A 159 12.87 -13.95 17.93
CA ARG A 159 12.71 -14.90 16.84
C ARG A 159 12.33 -14.22 15.53
N MET A 160 11.31 -13.37 15.53
CA MET A 160 10.88 -12.64 14.33
C MET A 160 11.96 -11.72 13.79
N LYS A 161 12.68 -11.00 14.66
CA LYS A 161 13.74 -10.06 14.26
C LYS A 161 14.96 -10.77 13.73
N ILE A 162 15.37 -11.87 14.36
CA ILE A 162 16.48 -12.71 13.89
C ILE A 162 16.13 -13.36 12.55
N LYS A 163 14.91 -13.90 12.39
CA LYS A 163 14.42 -14.41 11.09
C LYS A 163 14.42 -13.31 10.01
N LYS A 164 13.99 -12.10 10.37
CA LYS A 164 14.01 -10.94 9.47
C LYS A 164 15.44 -10.56 9.08
N PHE A 165 16.38 -10.60 10.02
CA PHE A 165 17.79 -10.35 9.75
C PHE A 165 18.38 -11.40 8.79
N MET A 166 18.10 -12.69 9.01
CA MET A 166 18.52 -13.76 8.09
C MET A 166 17.89 -13.66 6.70
N SER A 167 16.66 -13.11 6.60
CA SER A 167 16.00 -12.95 5.31
C SER A 167 16.66 -11.90 4.40
N ILE A 168 17.58 -11.10 4.94
CA ILE A 168 18.33 -10.07 4.21
C ILE A 168 19.75 -10.60 3.99
N PRO A 169 20.03 -11.26 2.84
CA PRO A 169 21.31 -11.94 2.62
C PRO A 169 22.49 -10.98 2.66
N GLU A 170 22.37 -9.77 2.11
CA GLU A 170 23.46 -8.79 2.09
C GLU A 170 24.02 -8.47 3.49
N GLN A 171 23.14 -8.28 4.48
CA GLN A 171 23.54 -7.92 5.84
C GLN A 171 23.94 -9.15 6.65
N PHE A 172 23.26 -10.28 6.42
CA PHE A 172 23.54 -11.52 7.14
C PHE A 172 24.85 -12.18 6.65
N ASP A 173 25.13 -12.16 5.35
CA ASP A 173 26.36 -12.70 4.78
C ASP A 173 27.58 -11.89 5.25
N GLU A 174 27.45 -10.57 5.44
CA GLU A 174 28.50 -9.76 6.07
C GLU A 174 28.79 -10.24 7.50
N TYR A 175 27.74 -10.48 8.29
CA TYR A 175 27.87 -11.06 9.63
C TYR A 175 28.54 -12.45 9.61
N LEU A 176 28.14 -13.34 8.68
CA LEU A 176 28.72 -14.68 8.55
C LEU A 176 30.21 -14.61 8.16
N LYS A 177 30.59 -13.73 7.23
CA LYS A 177 31.98 -13.50 6.83
C LYS A 177 32.85 -13.06 8.00
N GLN A 178 32.35 -12.14 8.84
CA GLN A 178 33.07 -11.68 10.04
C GLN A 178 33.29 -12.78 11.09
N ARG A 179 32.58 -13.90 11.00
CA ARG A 179 32.64 -15.04 11.93
C ARG A 179 33.16 -16.33 11.29
N ASN A 180 33.71 -16.25 10.07
CA ASN A 180 34.20 -17.39 9.29
C ASN A 180 33.15 -18.49 9.07
N LEU A 181 31.87 -18.13 9.00
CA LEU A 181 30.76 -19.03 8.68
C LEU A 181 30.49 -19.02 7.16
N LYS A 182 29.95 -20.11 6.62
CA LYS A 182 29.65 -20.23 5.19
C LYS A 182 28.48 -19.28 4.81
N PRO A 183 28.67 -18.34 3.86
CA PRO A 183 27.60 -17.44 3.42
C PRO A 183 26.50 -18.23 2.69
N GLY A 184 25.26 -17.74 2.77
CA GLY A 184 24.11 -18.37 2.10
C GLY A 184 23.54 -19.65 2.74
N VAL A 185 24.18 -20.22 3.76
CA VAL A 185 23.66 -21.38 4.51
C VAL A 185 23.20 -20.94 5.89
N LYS A 186 21.94 -21.22 6.25
CA LYS A 186 21.45 -20.98 7.62
C LYS A 186 22.33 -21.77 8.60
N PRO A 187 22.92 -21.13 9.63
CA PRO A 187 23.63 -21.85 10.65
C PRO A 187 22.75 -22.93 11.28
N ALA A 188 23.25 -24.17 11.33
CA ALA A 188 22.56 -25.31 11.93
C ALA A 188 22.65 -25.26 13.47
N TRP A 189 22.24 -24.15 14.07
CA TRP A 189 22.11 -24.05 15.52
C TRP A 189 20.76 -24.63 15.95
N GLU A 190 20.76 -25.38 17.04
CA GLU A 190 19.54 -25.93 17.63
C GLU A 190 18.66 -24.78 18.15
N GLU A 191 17.38 -24.76 17.76
CA GLU A 191 16.38 -23.84 18.30
C GLU A 191 15.89 -24.41 19.64
N TYR A 192 16.51 -24.01 20.74
CA TYR A 192 16.08 -24.40 22.09
C TYR A 192 14.90 -23.55 22.59
N ASP A 193 14.07 -24.13 23.46
CA ASP A 193 13.03 -23.44 24.25
C ASP A 193 12.03 -22.62 23.41
N SER A 194 11.70 -23.10 22.21
CA SER A 194 10.63 -22.54 21.36
C SER A 194 9.30 -23.28 21.62
N ASP A 195 8.14 -22.73 21.20
CA ASP A 195 6.81 -23.40 21.28
C ASP A 195 6.82 -24.86 20.74
N SER A 196 7.88 -25.29 20.04
CA SER A 196 8.14 -26.67 19.61
C SER A 196 8.50 -27.67 20.72
N GLU A 197 9.05 -27.22 21.85
CA GLU A 197 9.46 -28.10 22.97
C GLU A 197 8.33 -28.35 23.97
N TRP A 198 7.20 -27.65 23.84
CA TRP A 198 6.02 -27.80 24.67
C TRP A 198 4.95 -28.65 23.95
N LYS A 199 5.36 -29.79 23.37
CA LYS A 199 4.47 -30.80 22.80
C LYS A 199 4.48 -32.08 23.61
#